data_AF-A0A7J7ETD1-F1
#
_entry.id   AF-A0A7J7ETD1-F1
#
_cell.length_a   1.000
_cell.length_b   1.000
_cell.length_c   1.000
_cell.angle_alpha   90.00
_cell.angle_beta   90.00
_cell.angle_gamma   90.00
#
_symmetry.space_group_name_H-M   'P 1'
#
loop_
_entity.id
_entity.type
_entity.pdbx_description
1 polymer ?
#
loop_
_entity_poly.entity_id
_entity_poly.type
_entity_poly.pdbx_seq_one_letter_code
_entity_poly.pdbx_strand_id
1 'polypeptide(L)'
;MNSLSEANAQFAVDLFQQLRKSYKGNIFYSPLSISSALAMTYLGAQGNTALQIGKNNSNYRKINNLFPSGSLNSAILVLVNAVYFKGQWNVKFNKEYTAEEKFWLTKLEDKLTAEKLVEWTSSQNMSEKKVNLHLPRFKVEESYDLTGTLKSMGMVDALNSQDANFLGMAERRDLELTTMVHKSFVEVNEEGTEAAAATGIGIGVTSAPIYESFRCDHPFLFFIKHNKTNSILFLGRVSSP
;
A
#
# COMPACT_ATOMS: atom_id res chain seq x y z
N MET A 1 -13.91 -18.60 -1.87
CA MET A 1 -12.57 -18.24 -1.35
C MET A 1 -12.20 -16.94 -2.03
N ASN A 2 -11.85 -15.90 -1.27
CA ASN A 2 -11.46 -14.61 -1.83
C ASN A 2 -10.19 -14.76 -2.68
N SER A 3 -10.05 -13.97 -3.73
CA SER A 3 -8.84 -13.96 -4.55
C SER A 3 -7.64 -13.42 -3.73
N LEU A 4 -6.41 -13.74 -4.16
CA LEU A 4 -5.19 -13.24 -3.52
C LEU A 4 -5.16 -11.71 -3.49
N SER A 5 -5.68 -11.06 -4.54
CA SER A 5 -5.82 -9.61 -4.63
C SER A 5 -6.84 -9.04 -3.64
N GLU A 6 -7.98 -9.71 -3.43
CA GLU A 6 -8.99 -9.29 -2.46
C GLU A 6 -8.47 -9.39 -1.03
N ALA A 7 -7.77 -10.48 -0.70
CA ALA A 7 -7.19 -10.64 0.64
C ALA A 7 -6.03 -9.65 0.89
N ASN A 8 -5.22 -9.33 -0.13
CA ASN A 8 -4.26 -8.22 -0.04
C ASN A 8 -4.96 -6.84 0.11
N ALA A 9 -6.08 -6.60 -0.58
CA ALA A 9 -6.86 -5.38 -0.42
C ALA A 9 -7.48 -5.25 0.98
N GLN A 10 -7.97 -6.36 1.55
CA GLN A 10 -8.45 -6.41 2.93
C GLN A 10 -7.35 -6.04 3.91
N PHE A 11 -6.19 -6.72 3.82
CA PHE A 11 -5.04 -6.41 4.66
C PHE A 11 -4.59 -4.96 4.50
N ALA A 12 -4.59 -4.43 3.26
CA ALA A 12 -4.28 -3.04 3.00
C ALA A 12 -5.21 -2.11 3.77
N VAL A 13 -6.52 -2.28 3.67
CA VAL A 13 -7.49 -1.41 4.35
C VAL A 13 -7.40 -1.57 5.87
N ASP A 14 -7.29 -2.79 6.39
CA ASP A 14 -7.20 -3.01 7.85
C ASP A 14 -5.96 -2.33 8.44
N LEU A 15 -4.81 -2.45 7.76
CA LEU A 15 -3.60 -1.76 8.16
C LEU A 15 -3.76 -0.24 8.07
N PHE A 16 -4.43 0.29 7.03
CA PHE A 16 -4.74 1.71 6.91
C PHE A 16 -5.54 2.22 8.11
N GLN A 17 -6.59 1.48 8.48
CA GLN A 17 -7.47 1.82 9.59
C GLN A 17 -6.74 1.78 10.94
N GLN A 18 -5.73 0.94 11.11
CA GLN A 18 -4.89 0.96 12.31
C GLN A 18 -3.89 2.12 12.29
N LEU A 19 -3.17 2.32 11.17
CA LEU A 19 -2.19 3.40 11.05
C LEU A 19 -2.82 4.78 11.26
N ARG A 20 -4.00 5.05 10.70
CA ARG A 20 -4.67 6.36 10.85
C ARG A 20 -5.09 6.70 12.30
N LYS A 21 -5.17 5.71 13.19
CA LYS A 21 -5.44 5.96 14.62
C LYS A 21 -4.26 6.71 15.23
N SER A 22 -3.05 6.26 14.90
CA SER A 22 -1.78 6.80 15.42
C SER A 22 -1.22 7.96 14.59
N TYR A 23 -1.43 7.97 13.26
CA TYR A 23 -0.84 8.95 12.35
C TYR A 23 -1.91 9.86 11.72
N LYS A 24 -1.77 11.18 11.90
CA LYS A 24 -2.69 12.21 11.36
C LYS A 24 -2.22 12.87 10.06
N GLY A 25 -0.93 12.83 9.75
CA GLY A 25 -0.32 13.41 8.56
C GLY A 25 -0.48 12.55 7.30
N ASN A 26 0.52 12.55 6.44
CA ASN A 26 0.55 11.64 5.30
C ASN A 26 0.62 10.18 5.80
N ILE A 27 0.13 9.26 4.97
CA ILE A 27 0.30 7.82 5.18
C ILE A 27 0.71 7.25 3.84
N PHE A 28 1.72 6.38 3.82
CA PHE A 28 2.09 5.68 2.60
C PHE A 28 2.81 4.39 2.93
N TYR A 29 2.30 3.25 2.45
CA TYR A 29 2.91 1.94 2.66
C TYR A 29 2.58 0.95 1.56
N SER A 30 3.33 -0.16 1.54
CA SER A 30 3.12 -1.27 0.60
C SER A 30 2.52 -2.48 1.32
N PRO A 31 1.20 -2.72 1.22
CA PRO A 31 0.56 -3.86 1.88
C PRO A 31 1.08 -5.20 1.35
N LEU A 32 1.37 -5.27 0.04
CA LEU A 32 1.91 -6.48 -0.57
C LEU A 32 3.30 -6.81 -0.02
N SER A 33 4.17 -5.81 0.13
CA SER A 33 5.53 -6.02 0.62
C SER A 33 5.58 -6.39 2.10
N ILE A 34 4.74 -5.75 2.92
CA ILE A 34 4.54 -6.13 4.34
C ILE A 34 4.00 -7.56 4.42
N SER A 35 3.04 -7.90 3.57
CA SER A 35 2.52 -9.27 3.47
C SER A 35 3.60 -10.27 3.06
N SER A 36 4.47 -9.95 2.11
CA SER A 36 5.56 -10.84 1.72
C SER A 36 6.55 -11.06 2.88
N ALA A 37 6.88 -10.01 3.63
CA ALA A 37 7.74 -10.12 4.80
C ALA A 37 7.15 -11.02 5.90
N LEU A 38 5.87 -10.84 6.21
CA LEU A 38 5.15 -11.67 7.17
C LEU A 38 4.99 -13.12 6.66
N ALA A 39 4.91 -13.35 5.35
CA ALA A 39 4.87 -14.69 4.76
C ALA A 39 6.12 -15.49 5.11
N MET A 40 7.28 -14.85 5.03
CA MET A 40 8.56 -15.48 5.36
C MET A 40 8.60 -15.92 6.83
N THR A 41 8.04 -15.11 7.74
CA THR A 41 7.94 -15.50 9.15
C THR A 41 6.91 -16.58 9.40
N TYR A 42 5.79 -16.56 8.66
CA TYR A 42 4.77 -17.60 8.73
C TYR A 42 5.33 -18.98 8.37
N LEU A 43 6.15 -19.06 7.32
CA LEU A 43 6.71 -20.32 6.82
C LEU A 43 7.56 -21.09 7.85
N GLY A 44 8.19 -20.37 8.78
CA GLY A 44 8.95 -21.00 9.84
C GLY A 44 8.32 -20.89 11.23
N ALA A 45 7.12 -20.30 11.33
CA ALA A 45 6.31 -20.34 12.53
C ALA A 45 5.59 -21.70 12.67
N GLN A 46 5.32 -22.11 13.90
CA GLN A 46 4.53 -23.30 14.20
C GLN A 46 3.43 -23.00 15.23
N GLY A 47 2.47 -23.91 15.37
CA GLY A 47 1.41 -23.81 16.38
C GLY A 47 0.59 -22.51 16.28
N ASN A 48 0.31 -21.90 17.43
CA ASN A 48 -0.52 -20.70 17.51
C ASN A 48 0.13 -19.47 16.89
N THR A 49 1.46 -19.37 16.93
CA THR A 49 2.23 -18.33 16.23
C THR A 49 1.92 -18.31 14.74
N ALA A 50 1.97 -19.48 14.08
CA ALA A 50 1.62 -19.60 12.65
C ALA A 50 0.16 -19.23 12.39
N LEU A 51 -0.77 -19.69 13.24
CA LEU A 51 -2.20 -19.37 13.10
C LEU A 51 -2.47 -17.87 13.19
N GLN A 52 -1.82 -17.16 14.11
CA GLN A 52 -1.99 -15.71 14.28
C GLN A 52 -1.41 -14.92 13.10
N ILE A 53 -0.20 -15.24 12.65
CA ILE A 53 0.41 -14.60 11.48
C ILE A 53 -0.45 -14.86 10.23
N GLY A 54 -0.92 -16.10 10.04
CA GLY A 54 -1.76 -16.49 8.91
C GLY A 54 -3.20 -15.94 8.95
N LYS A 55 -3.76 -15.68 10.14
CA LYS A 55 -5.08 -15.04 10.28
C LYS A 55 -5.04 -13.58 9.85
N ASN A 56 -3.96 -12.88 10.17
CA ASN A 56 -3.75 -11.49 9.77
C ASN A 56 -3.38 -11.33 8.30
N ASN A 57 -3.20 -12.45 7.60
CA ASN A 57 -2.82 -12.48 6.22
C ASN A 57 -3.31 -13.78 5.56
N SER A 58 -4.58 -13.78 5.16
CA SER A 58 -5.30 -14.92 4.56
C SER A 58 -4.65 -15.51 3.29
N ASN A 59 -3.53 -14.93 2.84
CA ASN A 59 -2.81 -15.23 1.61
C ASN A 59 -1.86 -16.43 1.69
N TYR A 60 -1.42 -16.86 2.89
CA TYR A 60 -0.27 -17.77 3.02
C TYR A 60 -0.56 -19.26 2.89
N ARG A 61 -1.82 -19.68 2.77
CA ARG A 61 -2.20 -21.11 2.71
C ARG A 61 -1.69 -21.85 1.46
N LYS A 62 -0.95 -21.20 0.54
CA LYS A 62 -0.53 -21.77 -0.76
C LYS A 62 0.98 -21.71 -1.05
N ILE A 63 1.82 -21.21 -0.15
CA ILE A 63 3.27 -21.11 -0.38
C ILE A 63 3.96 -22.08 0.57
N ASN A 64 4.67 -23.09 0.06
CA ASN A 64 5.47 -24.02 0.85
C ASN A 64 6.96 -23.84 0.53
N ASN A 65 7.80 -23.88 1.56
CA ASN A 65 9.26 -24.08 1.56
C ASN A 65 10.10 -23.16 0.64
N LEU A 66 10.40 -21.95 1.13
CA LEU A 66 11.31 -21.01 0.44
C LEU A 66 12.79 -21.11 0.88
N PHE A 67 13.13 -21.81 1.97
CA PHE A 67 14.53 -21.92 2.44
C PHE A 67 14.86 -23.27 3.09
N PRO A 68 16.12 -23.75 2.98
CA PRO A 68 16.62 -24.88 3.74
C PRO A 68 16.82 -24.54 5.23
N SER A 69 16.57 -25.51 6.10
CA SER A 69 16.70 -25.41 7.56
C SER A 69 18.12 -25.03 7.99
N GLY A 70 18.27 -24.06 8.90
CA GLY A 70 19.56 -23.74 9.55
C GLY A 70 20.28 -22.45 9.11
N SER A 71 19.62 -21.49 8.47
CA SER A 71 20.29 -20.33 7.84
C SER A 71 20.58 -19.11 8.75
N LEU A 72 20.25 -19.13 10.06
CA LEU A 72 20.37 -17.91 10.90
C LEU A 72 21.06 -18.17 12.25
N ASN A 73 22.19 -17.50 12.48
CA ASN A 73 23.02 -17.57 13.70
C ASN A 73 23.11 -16.19 14.40
N SER A 74 22.02 -15.72 15.01
CA SER A 74 22.01 -14.76 16.13
C SER A 74 20.57 -14.45 16.58
N ALA A 75 20.37 -14.18 17.87
CA ALA A 75 19.11 -14.22 18.61
C ALA A 75 18.14 -13.03 18.43
N ILE A 76 17.95 -12.51 17.20
CA ILE A 76 16.99 -11.43 16.93
C ILE A 76 16.41 -11.62 15.53
N LEU A 77 15.08 -11.71 15.41
CA LEU A 77 14.41 -11.63 14.12
C LEU A 77 13.91 -10.19 13.90
N VAL A 78 14.57 -9.47 13.01
CA VAL A 78 14.21 -8.12 12.56
C VAL A 78 13.70 -8.23 11.13
N LEU A 79 12.45 -7.79 10.90
CA LEU A 79 11.95 -7.60 9.54
C LEU A 79 12.09 -6.15 9.13
N VAL A 80 12.98 -5.87 8.18
CA VAL A 80 13.08 -4.55 7.57
C VAL A 80 12.62 -4.65 6.13
N ASN A 81 11.58 -3.88 5.80
CA ASN A 81 11.09 -3.76 4.45
C ASN A 81 11.20 -2.30 4.00
N ALA A 82 11.86 -2.04 2.88
CA ALA A 82 11.99 -0.71 2.30
C ALA A 82 11.58 -0.77 0.83
N VAL A 83 10.58 0.02 0.44
CA VAL A 83 10.08 0.01 -0.94
C VAL A 83 10.00 1.43 -1.49
N TYR A 84 10.64 1.63 -2.63
CA TYR A 84 10.66 2.88 -3.37
C TYR A 84 9.83 2.73 -4.65
N PHE A 85 8.92 3.67 -4.91
CA PHE A 85 8.21 3.74 -6.17
C PHE A 85 8.47 5.07 -6.89
N LYS A 86 9.01 4.97 -8.10
CA LYS A 86 9.05 6.05 -9.08
C LYS A 86 8.42 5.54 -10.38
N GLY A 87 7.21 6.00 -10.66
CA GLY A 87 6.49 5.72 -11.88
C GLY A 87 6.61 6.87 -12.88
N GLN A 88 6.44 6.56 -14.15
CA GLN A 88 6.24 7.55 -15.21
C GLN A 88 4.78 7.50 -15.65
N TRP A 89 4.16 8.67 -15.84
CA TRP A 89 2.80 8.71 -16.37
C TRP A 89 2.74 8.15 -17.79
N ASN A 90 1.67 7.45 -18.14
CA ASN A 90 1.41 7.07 -19.54
C ASN A 90 1.23 8.31 -20.44
N VAL A 91 0.74 9.39 -19.84
CA VAL A 91 0.63 10.72 -20.43
C VAL A 91 1.22 11.71 -19.44
N LYS A 92 2.35 12.34 -19.78
CA LYS A 92 2.97 13.34 -18.92
C LYS A 92 2.09 14.59 -18.73
N PHE A 93 2.29 15.27 -17.61
CA PHE A 93 1.78 16.63 -17.42
C PHE A 93 2.64 17.63 -18.19
N ASN A 94 2.05 18.70 -18.73
CA ASN A 94 2.83 19.82 -19.27
C ASN A 94 3.30 20.70 -18.09
N LYS A 95 4.61 20.83 -17.93
CA LYS A 95 5.24 21.62 -16.86
C LYS A 95 4.85 23.10 -16.89
N GLU A 96 4.45 23.62 -18.06
CA GLU A 96 3.98 25.01 -18.22
C GLU A 96 2.63 25.26 -17.54
N TYR A 97 1.83 24.21 -17.33
CA TYR A 97 0.55 24.31 -16.62
C TYR A 97 0.67 24.04 -15.12
N THR A 98 1.88 23.75 -14.63
CA THR A 98 2.11 23.61 -13.20
C THR A 98 2.19 24.99 -12.56
N ALA A 99 1.25 25.28 -11.68
CA ALA A 99 1.18 26.52 -10.93
C ALA A 99 0.97 26.26 -9.43
N GLU A 100 1.39 27.23 -8.61
CA GLU A 100 1.09 27.24 -7.17
C GLU A 100 -0.40 27.48 -6.94
N GLU A 101 -1.05 26.56 -6.24
CA GLU A 101 -2.48 26.64 -5.91
C GLU A 101 -2.72 26.29 -4.45
N LYS A 102 -3.86 26.73 -3.91
CA LYS A 102 -4.20 26.52 -2.51
C LYS A 102 -4.62 25.07 -2.24
N PHE A 103 -4.03 24.45 -1.22
CA PHE A 103 -4.45 23.16 -0.67
C PHE A 103 -5.27 23.36 0.62
N TRP A 104 -6.51 22.91 0.62
CA TRP A 104 -7.47 23.08 1.71
C TRP A 104 -7.38 21.93 2.71
N LEU A 105 -6.97 22.20 3.95
CA LEU A 105 -6.87 21.21 5.02
C LEU A 105 -8.24 20.83 5.60
N THR A 106 -9.09 20.20 4.79
CA THR A 106 -10.40 19.68 5.21
C THR A 106 -10.26 18.30 5.87
N LYS A 107 -11.27 17.89 6.64
CA LYS A 107 -11.32 16.52 7.14
C LYS A 107 -11.65 15.59 5.98
N LEU A 108 -10.76 14.63 5.72
CA LEU A 108 -11.07 13.52 4.83
C LEU A 108 -12.14 12.64 5.48
N GLU A 109 -13.37 12.71 4.96
CA GLU A 109 -14.44 11.76 5.32
C GLU A 109 -14.19 10.43 4.64
N ASP A 110 -13.63 9.49 5.38
CA ASP A 110 -13.20 8.22 4.82
C ASP A 110 -13.94 7.03 5.42
N LYS A 111 -14.87 6.49 4.62
CA LYS A 111 -15.56 5.21 4.82
C LYS A 111 -15.00 4.12 3.91
N LEU A 112 -13.68 4.11 3.67
CA LEU A 112 -12.97 3.10 2.89
C LEU A 112 -13.10 1.74 3.58
N THR A 113 -13.67 0.80 2.82
CA THR A 113 -13.66 -0.62 3.16
C THR A 113 -12.96 -1.37 2.02
N ALA A 114 -12.55 -2.61 2.28
CA ALA A 114 -11.90 -3.43 1.27
C ALA A 114 -12.84 -3.69 0.08
N GLU A 115 -14.13 -3.91 0.35
CA GLU A 115 -15.16 -4.11 -0.66
C GLU A 115 -15.26 -2.89 -1.57
N LYS A 116 -15.34 -1.68 -1.00
CA LYS A 116 -15.36 -0.44 -1.79
C LYS A 116 -14.08 -0.24 -2.58
N LEU A 117 -12.92 -0.53 -2.00
CA LEU A 117 -11.65 -0.41 -2.72
C LEU A 117 -11.62 -1.33 -3.93
N VAL A 118 -12.04 -2.60 -3.77
CA VAL A 118 -12.10 -3.57 -4.87
C VAL A 118 -13.18 -3.19 -5.89
N GLU A 119 -14.36 -2.79 -5.42
CA GLU A 119 -15.50 -2.40 -6.24
C GLU A 119 -15.18 -1.17 -7.10
N TRP A 120 -14.75 -0.06 -6.48
CA TRP A 120 -14.44 1.19 -7.19
C TRP A 120 -13.27 1.03 -8.15
N THR A 121 -12.35 0.11 -7.88
CA THR A 121 -11.18 -0.11 -8.75
C THR A 121 -11.38 -1.20 -9.79
N SER A 122 -12.51 -1.91 -9.78
CA SER A 122 -12.84 -2.92 -10.79
C SER A 122 -13.01 -2.28 -12.17
N SER A 123 -12.46 -2.90 -13.20
CA SER A 123 -12.61 -2.44 -14.59
C SER A 123 -14.08 -2.41 -15.04
N GLN A 124 -14.96 -3.21 -14.41
CA GLN A 124 -16.39 -3.22 -14.70
C GLN A 124 -17.12 -1.97 -14.19
N ASN A 125 -16.56 -1.29 -13.17
CA ASN A 125 -17.12 -0.09 -12.55
C ASN A 125 -16.35 1.18 -12.96
N MET A 126 -15.38 1.05 -13.85
CA MET A 126 -14.57 2.15 -14.37
C MET A 126 -14.93 2.42 -15.83
N SER A 127 -15.08 3.69 -16.18
CA SER A 127 -15.32 4.13 -17.56
C SER A 127 -14.32 5.20 -17.96
N GLU A 128 -13.88 5.17 -19.22
CA GLU A 128 -12.99 6.19 -19.74
C GLU A 128 -13.77 7.50 -19.96
N LYS A 129 -13.29 8.57 -19.33
CA LYS A 129 -13.85 9.92 -19.46
C LYS A 129 -12.72 10.93 -19.61
N LYS A 130 -12.97 11.99 -20.40
CA LYS A 130 -12.06 13.13 -20.47
C LYS A 130 -12.29 14.03 -19.26
N VAL A 131 -11.23 14.25 -18.48
CA VAL A 131 -11.28 15.03 -17.23
C VAL A 131 -10.25 16.15 -17.25
N ASN A 132 -10.58 17.26 -16.59
CA ASN A 132 -9.63 18.32 -16.28
C ASN A 132 -9.00 18.04 -14.90
N LEU A 133 -7.87 17.34 -14.90
CA LEU A 133 -7.19 16.85 -13.71
C LEU A 133 -6.24 17.91 -13.13
N HIS A 134 -6.43 18.25 -11.85
CA HIS A 134 -5.46 19.00 -11.05
C HIS A 134 -4.94 18.08 -9.95
N LEU A 135 -3.65 17.78 -9.98
CA LEU A 135 -2.98 16.90 -9.03
C LEU A 135 -1.72 17.61 -8.53
N PRO A 136 -1.52 17.79 -7.22
CA PRO A 136 -0.31 18.42 -6.71
C PRO A 136 0.92 17.54 -6.97
N ARG A 137 2.08 18.18 -7.14
CA ARG A 137 3.35 17.48 -6.92
C ARG A 137 3.44 17.14 -5.44
N PHE A 138 3.89 15.95 -5.12
CA PHE A 138 4.14 15.58 -3.73
C PHE A 138 5.22 14.52 -3.61
N LYS A 139 5.84 14.51 -2.44
CA LYS A 139 6.84 13.53 -2.06
C LYS A 139 6.50 13.04 -0.66
N VAL A 140 6.27 11.74 -0.53
CA VAL A 140 5.91 11.12 0.75
C VAL A 140 6.95 10.06 1.07
N GLU A 141 7.63 10.25 2.19
CA GLU A 141 8.59 9.30 2.75
C GLU A 141 8.15 8.98 4.18
N GLU A 142 7.78 7.73 4.40
CA GLU A 142 7.20 7.28 5.67
C GLU A 142 7.96 6.06 6.17
N SER A 143 8.13 5.98 7.49
CA SER A 143 8.78 4.87 8.18
C SER A 143 7.98 4.50 9.41
N TYR A 144 7.57 3.23 9.49
CA TYR A 144 6.72 2.72 10.56
C TYR A 144 7.40 1.57 11.29
N ASP A 145 7.38 1.62 12.62
CA ASP A 145 7.46 0.40 13.43
C ASP A 145 6.04 -0.19 13.53
N LEU A 146 5.84 -1.32 12.86
CA LEU A 146 4.56 -2.00 12.76
C LEU A 146 4.30 -2.98 13.90
N THR A 147 5.24 -3.15 14.83
CA THR A 147 5.17 -4.15 15.90
C THR A 147 3.90 -3.99 16.74
N GLY A 148 3.66 -2.77 17.25
CA GLY A 148 2.46 -2.45 18.02
C GLY A 148 1.18 -2.58 17.20
N THR A 149 1.22 -2.16 15.94
CA THR A 149 0.10 -2.27 15.01
C THR A 149 -0.29 -3.73 14.76
N LEU A 150 0.66 -4.60 14.44
CA LEU A 150 0.41 -6.01 14.17
C LEU A 150 -0.04 -6.77 15.41
N LYS A 151 0.49 -6.40 16.59
CA LYS A 151 -0.02 -6.88 17.88
C LYS A 151 -1.49 -6.54 18.05
N SER A 152 -1.88 -5.30 17.76
CA SER A 152 -3.29 -4.86 17.83
C SER A 152 -4.19 -5.56 16.81
N MET A 153 -3.61 -6.06 15.71
CA MET A 153 -4.30 -6.84 14.68
C MET A 153 -4.41 -8.33 15.06
N GLY A 154 -3.82 -8.77 16.17
CA GLY A 154 -3.94 -10.13 16.69
C GLY A 154 -2.70 -11.01 16.55
N MET A 155 -1.58 -10.45 16.10
CA MET A 155 -0.28 -11.14 16.04
C MET A 155 0.44 -10.97 17.38
N VAL A 156 0.05 -11.75 18.39
CA VAL A 156 0.51 -11.58 19.77
C VAL A 156 1.69 -12.50 20.09
N ASP A 157 1.57 -13.79 19.78
CA ASP A 157 2.54 -14.83 20.16
C ASP A 157 3.88 -14.63 19.44
N ALA A 158 3.84 -14.26 18.16
CA ALA A 158 5.05 -14.00 17.37
C ALA A 158 5.93 -12.89 17.98
N LEU A 159 5.32 -11.98 18.75
CA LEU A 159 5.94 -10.82 19.38
C LEU A 159 6.15 -11.02 20.89
N ASN A 160 6.05 -12.26 21.39
CA ASN A 160 6.22 -12.61 22.79
C ASN A 160 7.20 -13.77 22.97
N SER A 161 8.33 -13.52 23.60
CA SER A 161 9.39 -14.49 23.89
C SER A 161 8.94 -15.80 24.55
N GLN A 162 7.82 -15.80 25.30
CA GLN A 162 7.31 -17.00 25.96
C GLN A 162 6.44 -17.87 25.04
N ASP A 163 5.77 -17.25 24.07
CA ASP A 163 4.76 -17.89 23.22
C ASP A 163 5.22 -18.05 21.76
N ALA A 164 6.27 -17.32 21.35
CA ALA A 164 6.80 -17.34 20.00
C ALA A 164 7.35 -18.73 19.65
N ASN A 165 6.82 -19.30 18.57
CA ASN A 165 7.26 -20.59 18.08
C ASN A 165 7.71 -20.47 16.62
N PHE A 166 9.02 -20.29 16.44
CA PHE A 166 9.70 -20.25 15.13
C PHE A 166 10.60 -21.47 14.89
N LEU A 167 10.23 -22.64 15.44
CA LEU A 167 11.00 -23.88 15.30
C LEU A 167 11.16 -24.36 13.84
N GLY A 168 10.33 -23.87 12.92
CA GLY A 168 10.50 -24.13 11.49
C GLY A 168 11.64 -23.32 10.85
N MET A 169 12.09 -22.22 11.47
CA MET A 169 13.23 -21.42 11.01
C MET A 169 14.55 -21.88 11.64
N ALA A 170 14.51 -22.13 12.95
CA ALA A 170 15.69 -22.44 13.74
C ALA A 170 15.31 -23.41 14.87
N GLU A 171 16.18 -24.37 15.17
CA GLU A 171 15.99 -25.36 16.26
C GLU A 171 16.20 -24.75 17.66
N ARG A 172 15.64 -23.56 17.93
CA ARG A 172 15.74 -22.82 19.19
C ARG A 172 14.39 -22.21 19.58
N ARG A 173 14.17 -22.04 20.89
CA ARG A 173 12.87 -21.59 21.45
C ARG A 173 12.83 -20.13 21.91
N ASP A 174 13.95 -19.43 21.80
CA ASP A 174 14.11 -18.02 22.19
C ASP A 174 14.14 -17.09 20.97
N LEU A 175 13.73 -17.58 19.80
CA LEU A 175 13.53 -16.75 18.62
C LEU A 175 12.12 -16.15 18.69
N GLU A 176 12.04 -14.82 18.66
CA GLU A 176 10.81 -14.04 18.56
C GLU A 176 10.95 -12.98 17.46
N LEU A 177 9.83 -12.52 16.90
CA LEU A 177 9.83 -11.35 16.03
C LEU A 177 9.96 -10.10 16.91
N THR A 178 11.17 -9.54 16.96
CA THR A 178 11.48 -8.42 17.86
C THR A 178 10.97 -7.09 17.32
N THR A 179 11.09 -6.88 16.01
CA THR A 179 10.61 -5.64 15.37
C THR A 179 10.28 -5.86 13.90
N MET A 180 9.30 -5.10 13.41
CA MET A 180 8.97 -5.00 12.00
C MET A 180 8.95 -3.55 11.57
N VAL A 181 9.97 -3.14 10.81
CA VAL A 181 10.09 -1.79 10.26
C VAL A 181 9.70 -1.81 8.79
N HIS A 182 8.75 -0.94 8.42
CA HIS A 182 8.36 -0.71 7.05
C HIS A 182 8.63 0.73 6.65
N LYS A 183 9.49 0.92 5.65
CA LYS A 183 9.80 2.21 5.03
C LYS A 183 9.27 2.24 3.61
N SER A 184 8.66 3.36 3.22
CA SER A 184 8.21 3.54 1.84
C SER A 184 8.32 4.97 1.37
N PHE A 185 8.54 5.07 0.06
CA PHE A 185 8.77 6.32 -0.61
C PHE A 185 7.98 6.39 -1.92
N VAL A 186 7.35 7.54 -2.16
CA VAL A 186 6.80 7.90 -3.47
C VAL A 186 7.09 9.37 -3.79
N GLU A 187 7.36 9.62 -5.06
CA GLU A 187 7.45 10.97 -5.62
C GLU A 187 6.54 11.05 -6.84
N VAL A 188 5.65 12.04 -6.84
CA VAL A 188 4.74 12.34 -7.94
C VAL A 188 5.10 13.70 -8.52
N ASN A 189 5.45 13.70 -9.80
CA ASN A 189 5.83 14.88 -10.58
C ASN A 189 5.25 14.76 -12.00
N GLU A 190 5.64 15.64 -12.91
CA GLU A 190 5.11 15.65 -14.28
C GLU A 190 5.65 14.54 -15.19
N GLU A 191 6.70 13.83 -14.79
CA GLU A 191 7.44 12.92 -15.68
C GLU A 191 6.55 11.78 -16.21
N GLY A 192 6.60 11.56 -17.52
CA GLY A 192 5.78 10.57 -18.21
C GLY A 192 6.08 10.50 -19.70
N THR A 193 5.34 9.66 -20.42
CA THR A 193 5.42 9.55 -21.87
C THR A 193 4.63 10.68 -22.55
N GLU A 194 5.19 11.24 -23.62
CA GLU A 194 4.56 12.29 -24.40
C GLU A 194 3.58 11.68 -25.40
N ALA A 195 2.28 11.62 -25.06
CA ALA A 195 1.27 11.07 -25.96
C ALA A 195 -0.03 11.88 -26.09
N ALA A 196 -0.39 12.75 -25.13
CA ALA A 196 -1.70 13.42 -25.15
C ALA A 196 -1.72 14.87 -25.66
N ALA A 197 -0.59 15.41 -26.15
CA ALA A 197 -0.56 16.79 -26.66
C ALA A 197 -1.32 16.98 -28.01
N ALA A 198 -1.79 15.91 -28.65
CA ALA A 198 -2.34 15.96 -30.02
C ALA A 198 -3.88 15.92 -30.14
N THR A 199 -4.65 15.61 -29.09
CA THR A 199 -6.08 15.24 -29.21
C THR A 199 -7.11 16.23 -28.64
N GLY A 200 -6.68 17.44 -28.23
CA GLY A 200 -7.56 18.38 -27.52
C GLY A 200 -7.95 19.67 -28.26
N ILE A 201 -7.08 20.18 -29.13
CA ILE A 201 -7.25 21.51 -29.75
C ILE A 201 -6.91 21.41 -31.24
N GLY A 202 -7.82 20.81 -32.01
CA GLY A 202 -7.74 20.80 -33.47
C GLY A 202 -8.34 22.08 -34.06
N ILE A 203 -7.79 22.55 -35.17
CA ILE A 203 -8.39 23.64 -35.97
C ILE A 203 -9.76 23.13 -36.47
N GLY A 204 -10.86 23.68 -35.96
CA GLY A 204 -12.23 23.25 -36.32
C GLY A 204 -13.16 22.89 -35.15
N VAL A 205 -12.71 23.03 -33.90
CA VAL A 205 -13.59 22.90 -32.73
C VAL A 205 -14.52 24.12 -32.65
N THR A 206 -15.81 23.94 -32.95
CA THR A 206 -16.84 24.99 -32.93
C THR A 206 -17.53 25.17 -31.57
N SER A 207 -17.24 24.29 -30.60
CA SER A 207 -17.74 24.34 -29.23
C SER A 207 -16.75 23.73 -28.24
N ALA A 208 -16.62 24.31 -27.04
CA ALA A 208 -15.70 23.80 -26.03
C ALA A 208 -16.19 22.42 -25.52
N PRO A 209 -15.36 21.36 -25.57
CA PRO A 209 -15.70 20.10 -24.93
C PRO A 209 -15.90 20.29 -23.43
N ILE A 210 -17.01 19.78 -22.90
CA ILE A 210 -17.30 19.80 -21.47
C ILE A 210 -16.44 18.71 -20.82
N TYR A 211 -15.45 19.12 -20.02
CA TYR A 211 -14.64 18.22 -19.21
C TYR A 211 -15.16 18.20 -17.77
N GLU A 212 -15.28 17.01 -17.19
CA GLU A 212 -15.49 16.89 -15.74
C GLU A 212 -14.23 17.38 -15.01
N SER A 213 -14.37 18.28 -14.04
CA SER A 213 -13.24 18.80 -13.27
C SER A 213 -12.92 17.86 -12.11
N PHE A 214 -11.67 17.40 -12.01
CA PHE A 214 -11.19 16.57 -10.91
C PHE A 214 -10.00 17.25 -10.23
N ARG A 215 -10.19 17.75 -9.01
CA ARG A 215 -9.19 18.56 -8.30
C ARG A 215 -8.79 17.92 -6.99
N CYS A 216 -7.51 17.60 -6.84
CA CYS A 216 -6.90 17.11 -5.61
C CYS A 216 -6.33 18.27 -4.78
N ASP A 217 -7.17 19.27 -4.50
CA ASP A 217 -6.82 20.48 -3.74
C ASP A 217 -7.17 20.38 -2.24
N HIS A 218 -7.40 19.18 -1.73
CA HIS A 218 -7.72 18.87 -0.35
C HIS A 218 -7.29 17.43 -0.04
N PRO A 219 -7.19 17.00 1.24
CA PRO A 219 -6.72 15.66 1.57
C PRO A 219 -7.42 14.55 0.79
N PHE A 220 -6.63 13.66 0.20
CA PHE A 220 -7.12 12.58 -0.67
C PHE A 220 -6.42 11.26 -0.39
N LEU A 221 -7.09 10.18 -0.77
CA LEU A 221 -6.49 8.84 -0.81
C LEU A 221 -5.98 8.55 -2.21
N PHE A 222 -4.91 7.79 -2.29
CA PHE A 222 -4.39 7.27 -3.54
C PHE A 222 -3.88 5.85 -3.33
N PHE A 223 -3.83 5.10 -4.41
CA PHE A 223 -3.28 3.75 -4.41
C PHE A 223 -2.59 3.50 -5.74
N ILE A 224 -1.62 2.58 -5.70
CA ILE A 224 -0.96 2.08 -6.90
C ILE A 224 -1.33 0.61 -6.99
N LYS A 225 -1.90 0.19 -8.11
CA LYS A 225 -2.33 -1.18 -8.34
C LYS A 225 -1.70 -1.78 -9.59
N HIS A 226 -1.53 -3.09 -9.58
CA HIS A 226 -1.20 -3.84 -10.78
C HIS A 226 -2.49 -4.23 -11.51
N ASN A 227 -2.74 -3.62 -12.67
CA ASN A 227 -4.02 -3.75 -13.39
C ASN A 227 -4.37 -5.20 -13.76
N LYS A 228 -3.39 -6.03 -14.15
CA LYS A 228 -3.66 -7.41 -14.59
C LYS A 228 -4.12 -8.33 -13.46
N THR A 229 -3.62 -8.11 -12.25
CA THR A 229 -3.97 -8.96 -11.09
C THR A 229 -4.90 -8.28 -10.10
N ASN A 230 -5.26 -7.01 -10.32
CA ASN A 230 -5.97 -6.14 -9.37
C ASN A 230 -5.31 -6.05 -7.99
N SER A 231 -4.02 -6.37 -7.87
CA SER A 231 -3.33 -6.32 -6.58
C SER A 231 -2.94 -4.89 -6.23
N ILE A 232 -3.28 -4.45 -5.01
CA ILE A 232 -2.84 -3.17 -4.46
C ILE A 232 -1.37 -3.26 -4.05
N LEU A 233 -0.52 -2.51 -4.72
CA LEU A 233 0.92 -2.44 -4.44
C LEU A 233 1.23 -1.43 -3.35
N PHE A 234 0.54 -0.29 -3.37
CA PHE A 234 0.67 0.78 -2.39
C PHE A 234 -0.68 1.41 -2.08
N LEU A 235 -0.86 1.85 -0.83
CA LEU A 235 -2.01 2.63 -0.39
C LEU A 235 -1.48 3.83 0.41
N GLY A 236 -2.08 5.00 0.19
CA GLY A 236 -1.67 6.20 0.87
C GLY A 236 -2.75 7.26 1.01
N ARG A 237 -2.47 8.20 1.91
CA ARG A 237 -3.21 9.43 2.17
C ARG A 237 -2.23 10.60 2.03
N VAL A 238 -2.60 11.59 1.23
CA VAL A 238 -1.94 12.89 1.23
C VAL A 238 -2.83 13.85 2.02
N SER A 239 -2.33 14.32 3.15
CA SER A 239 -2.95 15.37 3.98
C SER A 239 -2.26 16.73 3.79
N SER A 240 -0.99 16.72 3.39
CA SER A 240 -0.22 17.90 2.96
C SER A 240 0.76 17.43 1.87
N PRO A 241 0.57 17.84 0.61
CA PRO A 241 1.44 17.45 -0.50
C PRO A 241 2.87 18.02 -0.37
#